data_AF-A0A450XRI5-F1
#
_entry.id   AF-A0A450XRI5-F1
#
_cell.length_a   1.000
_cell.length_b   1.000
_cell.length_c   1.000
_cell.angle_alpha   90.00
_cell.angle_beta   90.00
_cell.angle_gamma   90.00
#
_symmetry.space_group_name_H-M   'P 1'
#
loop_
_entity.id
_entity.type
_entity.pdbx_description
1 polymer ?
#
loop_
_entity_poly.entity_id
_entity_poly.type
_entity_poly.pdbx_seq_one_letter_code
_entity_poly.pdbx_strand_id
1 'polypeptide(L)'
;MTDDYNYIVFMHLQDKGNAWTALEEHVQWFDQCLNPTDKKLQGMLAIFVDPGWLSLLNTIGTDFDPVKMAKEFGRINEIEEKVHQLKKEHFSIDKRVRLVTAKTLYPILNNLRGGKPGLEATRLKNFLVGNDPRVRYDTAKVVEAIIRVRHFGSGIPVLRVDWDALLNKGTLPHLLDKVVSRIPPYCHELADNHRVNSYLISGQYKQPDNDDPSSWTINDFNTAFATRMFPALVPTEKVIKWLNDKSRLGRDKEGNIIDGTITEKDLNELTKEGAFDKKVMIEYYGLENPSTGLASLGSNPRESVVSGAGLVISEGAILDLPPFSNFQENVMWIDDYLKYELHRALGHFAKVTTPVSNDREEIPCRYPDTVVYKDRVLGGQGNLRRYTLGEYIPTLFWGILMDGWINASGGKESTFVATLDRTLKRGVFDASDRDELREALIKMAVERINKLIRLWSNLKTKVDPSFASLWVGSGEDAIGEVIKGLTLPPNDWLGWGLLDRPLEKFENGEIKNIAELRDPLRRRVLRLINDMCTYIDWALEWPKFVQSVRTIKVGELEFDVSYVPRG
;
A
#
# COMPACT_ATOMS: atom_id res chain seq x y z
N MET A 1 29.11 21.51 -11.81
CA MET A 1 28.52 21.52 -10.45
C MET A 1 27.80 20.21 -10.34
N THR A 2 28.22 19.34 -9.42
CA THR A 2 27.46 18.15 -9.09
C THR A 2 26.22 18.60 -8.32
N ASP A 3 25.05 18.16 -8.74
CA ASP A 3 23.84 18.42 -7.97
C ASP A 3 23.83 17.45 -6.78
N ASP A 4 24.10 17.97 -5.58
CA ASP A 4 24.14 17.18 -4.34
C ASP A 4 22.71 16.99 -3.80
N TYR A 5 21.98 15.99 -4.31
CA TYR A 5 20.68 15.60 -3.74
C TYR A 5 20.85 14.59 -2.61
N ASN A 6 20.09 14.78 -1.52
CA ASN A 6 20.10 13.92 -0.33
C ASN A 6 18.92 12.95 -0.30
N TYR A 7 17.92 13.14 -1.16
CA TYR A 7 16.77 12.24 -1.35
C TYR A 7 16.07 12.52 -2.70
N ILE A 8 15.24 11.56 -3.12
CA ILE A 8 14.33 11.69 -4.27
C ILE A 8 12.91 11.48 -3.77
N VAL A 9 11.99 12.41 -4.04
CA VAL A 9 10.55 12.17 -3.91
C VAL A 9 10.04 11.65 -5.23
N PHE A 10 9.44 10.46 -5.22
CA PHE A 10 8.75 9.89 -6.36
C PHE A 10 7.23 10.11 -6.21
N MET A 11 6.61 10.66 -7.25
CA MET A 11 5.16 10.83 -7.33
C MET A 11 4.64 10.30 -8.67
N HIS A 12 3.50 9.59 -8.63
CA HIS A 12 2.74 9.26 -9.82
C HIS A 12 1.60 10.27 -10.01
N LEU A 13 1.68 11.04 -11.08
CA LEU A 13 0.66 11.99 -11.48
C LEU A 13 -0.25 11.35 -12.52
N GLN A 14 -1.46 10.96 -12.10
CA GLN A 14 -2.46 10.39 -13.00
C GLN A 14 -3.03 11.49 -13.90
N ASP A 15 -3.17 11.20 -15.21
CA ASP A 15 -3.86 12.08 -16.17
C ASP A 15 -5.40 12.04 -15.98
N LYS A 16 -5.88 12.28 -14.76
CA LYS A 16 -7.30 12.32 -14.40
C LYS A 16 -7.60 13.51 -13.48
N GLY A 17 -8.63 14.27 -13.83
CA GLY A 17 -9.19 15.32 -12.97
C GLY A 17 -8.33 16.58 -12.88
N ASN A 18 -8.12 17.05 -11.66
CA ASN A 18 -7.43 18.30 -11.32
C ASN A 18 -5.96 18.11 -10.92
N ALA A 19 -5.35 16.93 -11.16
CA ALA A 19 -4.00 16.61 -10.70
C ALA A 19 -2.95 17.63 -11.18
N TRP A 20 -3.05 18.09 -12.43
CA TRP A 20 -2.20 19.16 -12.98
C TRP A 20 -2.43 20.49 -12.29
N THR A 21 -3.70 20.91 -12.15
CA THR A 21 -4.05 22.14 -11.43
C THR A 21 -3.56 22.09 -9.98
N ALA A 22 -3.66 20.94 -9.31
CA ALA A 22 -3.15 20.75 -7.97
C ALA A 22 -1.61 20.84 -7.93
N LEU A 23 -0.89 20.29 -8.92
CA LEU A 23 0.55 20.48 -9.04
C LEU A 23 0.93 21.97 -9.20
N GLU A 24 0.19 22.70 -10.04
CA GLU A 24 0.37 24.15 -10.24
C GLU A 24 0.11 24.95 -8.96
N GLU A 25 -1.00 24.66 -8.26
CA GLU A 25 -1.37 25.28 -6.97
C GLU A 25 -0.31 25.04 -5.88
N HIS A 26 0.45 23.96 -5.98
CA HIS A 26 1.38 23.50 -4.95
C HIS A 26 2.86 23.61 -5.31
N VAL A 27 3.20 24.17 -6.48
CA VAL A 27 4.58 24.27 -6.99
C VAL A 27 5.54 25.01 -6.03
N GLN A 28 5.06 26.06 -5.35
CA GLN A 28 5.86 26.82 -4.39
C GLN A 28 6.26 26.00 -3.16
N TRP A 29 5.39 25.08 -2.72
CA TRP A 29 5.70 24.17 -1.62
C TRP A 29 6.76 23.15 -2.03
N PHE A 30 6.70 22.63 -3.25
CA PHE A 30 7.76 21.77 -3.77
C PHE A 30 9.10 22.49 -3.80
N ASP A 31 9.14 23.76 -4.21
CA ASP A 31 10.38 24.53 -4.19
C ASP A 31 10.97 24.65 -2.78
N GLN A 32 10.15 25.07 -1.81
CA GLN A 32 10.59 25.20 -0.42
C GLN A 32 11.15 23.89 0.15
N CYS A 33 10.55 22.76 -0.23
CA CYS A 33 10.88 21.47 0.36
C CYS A 33 12.05 20.79 -0.34
N LEU A 34 12.18 20.97 -1.65
CA LEU A 34 13.30 20.45 -2.44
C LEU A 34 14.55 21.35 -2.32
N ASN A 35 14.37 22.62 -1.95
CA ASN A 35 15.43 23.59 -1.75
C ASN A 35 15.36 24.28 -0.38
N PRO A 36 15.40 23.51 0.73
CA PRO A 36 15.36 24.11 2.06
C PRO A 36 16.62 24.92 2.32
N THR A 37 16.54 25.85 3.27
CA THR A 37 17.68 26.67 3.69
C THR A 37 18.85 25.82 4.17
N ASP A 38 18.56 24.65 4.76
CA ASP A 38 19.56 23.63 5.04
C ASP A 38 19.96 22.87 3.77
N LYS A 39 21.17 23.13 3.28
CA LYS A 39 21.73 22.45 2.11
C LYS A 39 21.80 20.93 2.26
N LYS A 40 21.79 20.39 3.49
CA LYS A 40 21.78 18.93 3.76
C LYS A 40 20.43 18.26 3.49
N LEU A 41 19.39 19.05 3.23
CA LEU A 41 18.04 18.56 2.94
C LEU A 41 17.61 18.90 1.51
N GLN A 42 18.57 19.13 0.61
CA GLN A 42 18.26 19.34 -0.80
C GLN A 42 17.80 18.04 -1.46
N GLY A 43 16.71 18.09 -2.21
CA GLY A 43 16.12 16.93 -2.87
C GLY A 43 15.77 17.14 -4.33
N MET A 44 15.31 16.05 -4.94
CA MET A 44 14.78 15.97 -6.30
C MET A 44 13.35 15.42 -6.28
N LEU A 45 12.48 15.94 -7.14
CA LEU A 45 11.15 15.39 -7.39
C LEU A 45 11.13 14.68 -8.74
N ALA A 46 10.90 13.38 -8.75
CA ALA A 46 10.66 12.59 -9.95
C ALA A 46 9.15 12.36 -10.12
N ILE A 47 8.58 12.94 -11.18
CA ILE A 47 7.15 12.85 -11.50
C ILE A 47 6.97 11.84 -12.62
N PHE A 48 6.34 10.71 -12.31
CA PHE A 48 5.88 9.77 -13.33
C PHE A 48 4.51 10.19 -13.86
N VAL A 49 4.40 10.29 -15.19
CA VAL A 49 3.14 10.51 -15.91
C VAL A 49 2.82 9.28 -16.74
N ASP A 50 1.61 8.75 -16.58
CA ASP A 50 1.19 7.49 -17.20
C ASP A 50 0.76 7.54 -18.67
N PRO A 51 0.53 8.70 -19.34
CA PRO A 51 0.24 8.71 -20.78
C PRO A 51 1.32 7.99 -21.60
N GLY A 52 0.87 7.18 -22.56
CA GLY A 52 1.74 6.34 -23.36
C GLY A 52 2.39 5.14 -22.65
N TRP A 53 2.28 4.97 -21.32
CA TRP A 53 2.89 3.83 -20.62
C TRP A 53 2.34 2.48 -21.11
N LEU A 54 1.02 2.31 -21.13
CA LEU A 54 0.43 1.06 -21.63
C LEU A 54 0.76 0.81 -23.10
N SER A 55 0.78 1.88 -23.91
CA SER A 55 1.16 1.80 -25.31
C SER A 55 2.61 1.37 -25.48
N LEU A 56 3.54 1.92 -24.68
CA LEU A 56 4.93 1.49 -24.60
C LEU A 56 5.03 -0.01 -24.30
N LEU A 57 4.28 -0.51 -23.33
CA LEU A 57 4.30 -1.93 -22.99
C LEU A 57 3.76 -2.82 -24.11
N ASN A 58 2.76 -2.33 -24.86
CA ASN A 58 2.29 -3.02 -26.07
C ASN A 58 3.37 -3.06 -27.16
N THR A 59 4.28 -2.07 -27.22
CA THR A 59 5.36 -2.03 -28.21
C THR A 59 6.44 -3.09 -27.98
N ILE A 60 6.62 -3.48 -26.72
CA ILE A 60 7.52 -4.58 -26.38
C ILE A 60 6.88 -5.89 -26.83
N GLY A 61 5.55 -5.99 -26.74
CA GLY A 61 4.68 -7.09 -27.17
C GLY A 61 4.55 -7.30 -28.69
N THR A 62 3.75 -8.31 -29.06
CA THR A 62 3.33 -8.56 -30.46
C THR A 62 2.34 -7.53 -31.01
N ASP A 63 1.73 -6.73 -30.14
CA ASP A 63 0.61 -5.84 -30.47
C ASP A 63 1.07 -4.39 -30.68
N PHE A 64 2.25 -4.20 -31.27
CA PHE A 64 2.79 -2.87 -31.53
C PHE A 64 1.97 -2.15 -32.60
N ASP A 65 1.34 -1.05 -32.21
CA ASP A 65 0.71 -0.11 -33.12
C ASP A 65 1.53 1.20 -33.15
N PRO A 66 2.33 1.45 -34.22
CA PRO A 66 3.15 2.63 -34.33
C PRO A 66 2.33 3.93 -34.40
N VAL A 67 1.11 3.88 -34.95
CA VAL A 67 0.22 5.05 -35.05
C VAL A 67 -0.30 5.42 -33.66
N LYS A 68 -0.75 4.43 -32.89
CA LYS A 68 -1.16 4.63 -31.50
C LYS A 68 0.00 5.14 -30.63
N MET A 69 1.20 4.58 -30.79
CA MET A 69 2.38 5.04 -30.05
C MET A 69 2.73 6.49 -30.40
N ALA A 70 2.73 6.86 -31.69
CA ALA A 70 3.00 8.23 -32.12
C ALA A 70 1.98 9.23 -31.54
N LYS A 71 0.70 8.87 -31.50
CA LYS A 71 -0.35 9.70 -30.89
C LYS A 71 -0.12 9.89 -29.39
N GLU A 72 0.20 8.82 -28.66
CA GLU A 72 0.51 8.90 -27.23
C GLU A 72 1.77 9.71 -26.96
N PHE A 73 2.79 9.60 -27.81
CA PHE A 73 4.01 10.43 -27.72
C PHE A 73 3.71 11.91 -27.98
N GLY A 74 2.73 12.23 -28.84
CA GLY A 74 2.20 13.59 -28.96
C GLY A 74 1.66 14.13 -27.63
N ARG A 75 0.85 13.34 -26.92
CA ARG A 75 0.32 13.72 -25.58
C ARG A 75 1.43 13.86 -24.53
N ILE A 76 2.46 13.03 -24.59
CA ILE A 76 3.64 13.15 -23.73
C ILE A 76 4.36 14.47 -23.99
N ASN A 77 4.53 14.87 -25.25
CA ASN A 77 5.18 16.15 -25.58
C ASN A 77 4.39 17.34 -25.03
N GLU A 78 3.05 17.33 -25.12
CA GLU A 78 2.20 18.37 -24.52
C GLU A 78 2.40 18.48 -22.99
N ILE A 79 2.60 17.34 -22.31
CA ILE A 79 2.88 17.30 -20.88
C ILE A 79 4.30 17.79 -20.57
N GLU A 80 5.29 17.36 -21.34
CA GLU A 80 6.67 17.82 -21.26
C GLU A 80 6.74 19.35 -21.42
N GLU A 81 5.98 19.92 -22.35
CA GLU A 81 5.86 21.37 -22.56
C GLU A 81 5.24 22.09 -21.36
N LYS A 82 4.15 21.58 -20.78
CA LYS A 82 3.54 22.16 -19.57
C LYS A 82 4.50 22.18 -18.40
N VAL A 83 5.21 21.08 -18.16
CA VAL A 83 6.19 21.01 -17.06
C VAL A 83 7.38 21.91 -17.34
N HIS A 84 7.83 22.00 -18.60
CA HIS A 84 8.88 22.94 -18.98
C HIS A 84 8.44 24.40 -18.77
N GLN A 85 7.18 24.73 -19.03
CA GLN A 85 6.62 26.03 -18.73
C GLN A 85 6.60 26.29 -17.21
N LEU A 86 6.17 25.32 -16.40
CA LEU A 86 6.23 25.43 -14.94
C LEU A 86 7.65 25.63 -14.41
N LYS A 87 8.63 24.92 -14.97
CA LYS A 87 10.05 25.09 -14.64
C LYS A 87 10.57 26.48 -15.01
N LYS A 88 10.11 27.06 -16.13
CA LYS A 88 10.46 28.43 -16.53
C LYS A 88 9.88 29.48 -15.59
N GLU A 89 8.63 29.31 -15.19
CA GLU A 89 7.93 30.21 -14.27
C GLU A 89 8.50 30.12 -12.85
N HIS A 90 9.06 28.97 -12.48
CA HIS A 90 9.66 28.69 -11.18
C HIS A 90 11.11 28.22 -11.33
N PHE A 91 12.02 29.13 -11.67
CA PHE A 91 13.42 28.83 -12.00
C PHE A 91 14.18 27.99 -10.94
N SER A 92 13.78 28.08 -9.67
CA SER A 92 14.37 27.34 -8.56
C SER A 92 14.11 25.83 -8.61
N ILE A 93 13.05 25.38 -9.30
CA ILE A 93 12.70 23.95 -9.43
C ILE A 93 13.18 23.30 -10.73
N ASP A 94 13.65 24.06 -11.72
CA ASP A 94 14.06 23.55 -13.04
C ASP A 94 15.08 22.40 -12.93
N LYS A 95 16.07 22.60 -12.07
CA LYS A 95 17.09 21.59 -11.76
C LYS A 95 16.64 20.52 -10.79
N ARG A 96 15.47 20.60 -10.14
CA ARG A 96 15.06 19.66 -9.10
C ARG A 96 13.88 18.79 -9.49
N VAL A 97 13.13 19.17 -10.52
CA VAL A 97 12.00 18.38 -11.02
C VAL A 97 12.45 17.59 -12.25
N ARG A 98 12.18 16.29 -12.25
CA ARG A 98 12.44 15.37 -13.36
C ARG A 98 11.15 14.71 -13.79
N LEU A 99 10.95 14.62 -15.09
CA LEU A 99 9.84 13.87 -15.64
C LEU A 99 10.27 12.46 -15.97
N VAL A 100 9.40 11.52 -15.61
CA VAL A 100 9.51 10.13 -16.00
C VAL A 100 8.30 9.83 -16.87
N THR A 101 8.54 9.67 -18.15
CA THR A 101 7.52 9.40 -19.16
C THR A 101 7.81 8.07 -19.86
N ALA A 102 6.85 7.57 -20.63
CA ALA A 102 7.07 6.39 -21.46
C ALA A 102 8.30 6.56 -22.40
N LYS A 103 8.55 7.77 -22.90
CA LYS A 103 9.73 8.08 -23.73
C LYS A 103 11.04 7.88 -22.96
N THR A 104 11.11 8.35 -21.70
CA THR A 104 12.29 8.16 -20.84
C THR A 104 12.52 6.70 -20.42
N LEU A 105 11.45 5.91 -20.31
CA LEU A 105 11.53 4.50 -19.89
C LEU A 105 11.77 3.55 -21.08
N TYR A 106 11.53 4.00 -22.32
CA TYR A 106 11.70 3.18 -23.53
C TYR A 106 13.06 2.47 -23.61
N PRO A 107 14.22 3.12 -23.38
CA PRO A 107 15.51 2.44 -23.47
C PRO A 107 15.63 1.26 -22.50
N ILE A 108 15.16 1.42 -21.27
CA ILE A 108 15.18 0.36 -20.24
C ILE A 108 14.33 -0.81 -20.71
N LEU A 109 13.11 -0.52 -21.14
CA LEU A 109 12.16 -1.56 -21.48
C LEU A 109 12.47 -2.25 -22.80
N ASN A 110 13.07 -1.54 -23.75
CA ASN A 110 13.55 -2.12 -25.00
C ASN A 110 14.65 -3.15 -24.74
N ASN A 111 15.51 -2.95 -23.74
CA ASN A 111 16.51 -3.94 -23.33
C ASN A 111 15.89 -5.23 -22.75
N LEU A 112 14.71 -5.12 -22.12
CA LEU A 112 14.00 -6.27 -21.55
C LEU A 112 13.31 -7.16 -22.60
N ARG A 113 13.14 -6.66 -23.84
CA ARG A 113 12.46 -7.40 -24.92
C ARG A 113 13.19 -8.70 -25.32
N GLY A 114 14.48 -8.80 -25.01
CA GLY A 114 15.30 -9.94 -25.40
C GLY A 114 15.32 -10.18 -26.92
N GLY A 115 15.66 -11.40 -27.32
CA GLY A 115 15.71 -11.81 -28.73
C GLY A 115 14.44 -12.51 -29.24
N LYS A 116 13.42 -12.76 -28.39
CA LYS A 116 12.19 -13.51 -28.74
C LYS A 116 10.93 -12.64 -28.53
N PRO A 117 10.50 -11.88 -29.55
CA PRO A 117 9.61 -10.73 -29.38
C PRO A 117 8.17 -10.99 -28.92
N GLY A 118 7.70 -12.24 -28.83
CA GLY A 118 6.29 -12.55 -28.60
C GLY A 118 5.95 -12.98 -27.17
N LEU A 119 6.29 -14.22 -26.82
CA LEU A 119 5.95 -14.83 -25.53
C LEU A 119 6.63 -14.12 -24.34
N GLU A 120 7.90 -13.73 -24.49
CA GLU A 120 8.65 -13.00 -23.46
C GLU A 120 8.05 -11.61 -23.23
N ALA A 121 7.58 -10.98 -24.31
CA ALA A 121 7.00 -9.66 -24.24
C ALA A 121 5.57 -9.62 -23.67
N THR A 122 4.72 -10.61 -23.96
CA THR A 122 3.43 -10.75 -23.28
C THR A 122 3.64 -11.04 -21.79
N ARG A 123 4.60 -11.91 -21.45
CA ARG A 123 4.98 -12.16 -20.05
C ARG A 123 5.48 -10.90 -19.36
N LEU A 124 6.32 -10.11 -20.02
CA LEU A 124 6.83 -8.85 -19.49
C LEU A 124 5.75 -7.76 -19.40
N LYS A 125 4.84 -7.66 -20.36
CA LYS A 125 3.69 -6.75 -20.25
C LYS A 125 2.84 -7.13 -19.04
N ASN A 126 2.52 -8.41 -18.90
CA ASN A 126 1.82 -8.92 -17.72
C ASN A 126 2.63 -8.64 -16.45
N PHE A 127 3.97 -8.71 -16.53
CA PHE A 127 4.90 -8.33 -15.46
C PHE A 127 4.78 -6.84 -15.05
N LEU A 128 4.52 -5.95 -15.99
CA LEU A 128 4.58 -4.51 -15.75
C LEU A 128 3.23 -3.87 -15.44
N VAL A 129 2.12 -4.43 -15.95
CA VAL A 129 0.76 -3.88 -15.75
C VAL A 129 -0.30 -4.91 -15.37
N GLY A 130 0.05 -6.19 -15.25
CA GLY A 130 -0.90 -7.29 -15.07
C GLY A 130 -1.66 -7.64 -16.35
N ASN A 131 -2.64 -8.55 -16.23
CA ASN A 131 -3.41 -9.07 -17.38
C ASN A 131 -4.67 -8.24 -17.70
N ASP A 132 -5.00 -7.21 -16.93
CA ASP A 132 -6.17 -6.35 -17.22
C ASP A 132 -5.76 -5.30 -18.27
N PRO A 133 -6.58 -5.07 -19.31
CA PRO A 133 -6.26 -4.09 -20.36
C PRO A 133 -6.23 -2.63 -19.87
N ARG A 134 -6.67 -2.35 -18.63
CA ARG A 134 -6.62 -1.00 -18.04
C ARG A 134 -5.33 -0.82 -17.23
N VAL A 135 -4.72 0.37 -17.33
CA VAL A 135 -3.62 0.77 -16.45
C VAL A 135 -4.09 0.67 -15.00
N ARG A 136 -3.39 -0.15 -14.21
CA ARG A 136 -3.72 -0.37 -12.80
C ARG A 136 -3.05 0.67 -11.92
N TYR A 137 -3.67 0.94 -10.78
CA TYR A 137 -3.15 1.82 -9.72
C TYR A 137 -1.68 1.51 -9.36
N ASP A 138 -1.33 0.22 -9.33
CA ASP A 138 -0.01 -0.27 -8.91
C ASP A 138 1.09 -0.15 -9.97
N THR A 139 0.76 0.30 -11.17
CA THR A 139 1.70 0.42 -12.29
C THR A 139 2.91 1.30 -11.94
N ALA A 140 2.68 2.38 -11.19
CA ALA A 140 3.74 3.30 -10.80
C ALA A 140 4.77 2.66 -9.86
N LYS A 141 4.46 1.55 -9.19
CA LYS A 141 5.41 0.85 -8.31
C LYS A 141 6.59 0.28 -9.08
N VAL A 142 6.39 -0.15 -10.33
CA VAL A 142 7.52 -0.62 -11.15
C VAL A 142 8.39 0.55 -11.59
N VAL A 143 7.79 1.67 -11.96
CA VAL A 143 8.55 2.89 -12.34
C VAL A 143 9.34 3.41 -11.15
N GLU A 144 8.74 3.40 -9.97
CA GLU A 144 9.41 3.72 -8.71
C GLU A 144 10.59 2.77 -8.44
N ALA A 145 10.39 1.46 -8.61
CA ALA A 145 11.47 0.48 -8.47
C ALA A 145 12.59 0.69 -9.49
N ILE A 146 12.26 1.06 -10.74
CA ILE A 146 13.25 1.46 -11.75
C ILE A 146 14.09 2.62 -11.22
N ILE A 147 13.46 3.68 -10.70
CA ILE A 147 14.18 4.84 -10.16
C ILE A 147 15.09 4.43 -9.01
N ARG A 148 14.62 3.59 -8.07
CA ARG A 148 15.45 3.04 -6.99
C ARG A 148 16.68 2.31 -7.53
N VAL A 149 16.47 1.37 -8.45
CA VAL A 149 17.54 0.56 -9.06
C VAL A 149 18.56 1.44 -9.80
N ARG A 150 18.10 2.47 -10.51
CA ARG A 150 18.99 3.44 -11.17
C ARG A 150 19.93 4.15 -10.19
N HIS A 151 19.48 4.35 -8.96
CA HIS A 151 20.23 5.07 -7.93
C HIS A 151 20.97 4.16 -6.93
N PHE A 152 21.08 2.84 -7.19
CA PHE A 152 21.90 1.96 -6.36
C PHE A 152 23.35 2.41 -6.24
N GLY A 153 23.86 2.38 -5.02
CA GLY A 153 25.19 2.83 -4.63
C GLY A 153 25.31 4.34 -4.45
N SER A 154 24.24 5.12 -4.67
CA SER A 154 24.27 6.57 -4.43
C SER A 154 24.05 6.94 -2.96
N GLY A 155 23.47 6.03 -2.18
CA GLY A 155 23.01 6.31 -0.82
C GLY A 155 21.80 7.26 -0.76
N ILE A 156 21.18 7.61 -1.90
CA ILE A 156 20.07 8.55 -1.95
C ILE A 156 18.75 7.78 -1.75
N PRO A 157 18.02 7.98 -0.63
CA PRO A 157 16.72 7.36 -0.43
C PRO A 157 15.69 7.90 -1.41
N VAL A 158 14.87 7.00 -1.97
CA VAL A 158 13.68 7.34 -2.76
C VAL A 158 12.44 7.23 -1.86
N LEU A 159 11.67 8.31 -1.75
CA LEU A 159 10.44 8.42 -0.97
C LEU A 159 9.26 8.37 -1.94
N ARG A 160 8.50 7.28 -1.95
CA ARG A 160 7.26 7.20 -2.73
C ARG A 160 6.14 7.90 -1.98
N VAL A 161 5.54 8.90 -2.61
CA VAL A 161 4.35 9.57 -2.12
C VAL A 161 3.30 9.57 -3.23
N ASP A 162 2.14 8.97 -2.96
CA ASP A 162 1.02 9.00 -3.89
C ASP A 162 0.47 10.43 -4.00
N TRP A 163 -0.05 10.80 -5.17
CA TRP A 163 -0.49 12.18 -5.43
C TRP A 163 -1.61 12.65 -4.48
N ASP A 164 -2.47 11.74 -4.04
CA ASP A 164 -3.58 12.01 -3.11
C ASP A 164 -3.11 12.12 -1.64
N ALA A 165 -1.91 11.63 -1.32
CA ALA A 165 -1.23 11.93 -0.07
C ALA A 165 -0.46 13.25 -0.18
N LEU A 166 0.17 13.52 -1.32
CA LEU A 166 1.02 14.69 -1.51
C LEU A 166 0.21 15.98 -1.67
N LEU A 167 -0.75 16.02 -2.60
CA LEU A 167 -1.47 17.22 -3.03
C LEU A 167 -2.74 17.50 -2.20
N ASN A 168 -2.82 16.98 -0.98
CA ASN A 168 -3.91 17.28 -0.04
C ASN A 168 -3.60 18.59 0.71
N LYS A 169 -4.57 19.52 0.74
CA LYS A 169 -4.47 20.83 1.42
C LYS A 169 -4.10 20.74 2.91
N GLY A 170 -4.51 19.67 3.60
CA GLY A 170 -4.15 19.42 5.00
C GLY A 170 -2.82 18.72 5.20
N THR A 171 -2.25 18.13 4.14
CA THR A 171 -1.06 17.27 4.23
C THR A 171 0.19 18.01 3.77
N LEU A 172 0.17 18.67 2.62
CA LEU A 172 1.38 19.14 1.96
C LEU A 172 2.32 19.97 2.86
N PRO A 173 1.84 20.97 3.64
CA PRO A 173 2.72 21.76 4.51
C PRO A 173 3.35 20.96 5.67
N HIS A 174 2.64 19.95 6.19
CA HIS A 174 3.08 19.15 7.33
C HIS A 174 3.86 17.90 6.93
N LEU A 175 3.46 17.30 5.81
CA LEU A 175 4.09 16.14 5.21
C LEU A 175 5.50 16.49 4.79
N LEU A 176 5.67 17.60 4.06
CA LEU A 176 6.99 17.93 3.57
C LEU A 176 7.90 18.41 4.71
N ASP A 177 7.41 19.16 5.69
CA ASP A 177 8.23 19.53 6.85
C ASP A 177 8.61 18.32 7.71
N LYS A 178 7.71 17.37 7.98
CA LYS A 178 8.00 16.24 8.89
C LYS A 178 8.55 14.98 8.21
N VAL A 179 8.15 14.67 6.98
CA VAL A 179 8.62 13.46 6.26
C VAL A 179 9.99 13.70 5.66
N VAL A 180 10.16 14.80 4.93
CA VAL A 180 11.42 15.07 4.21
C VAL A 180 12.54 15.50 5.17
N SER A 181 12.25 16.17 6.28
CA SER A 181 13.29 16.51 7.26
C SER A 181 13.75 15.33 8.11
N ARG A 182 12.95 14.25 8.19
CA ARG A 182 13.18 13.15 9.15
C ARG A 182 13.55 11.83 8.48
N ILE A 183 12.82 11.43 7.44
CA ILE A 183 13.04 10.13 6.78
C ILE A 183 14.43 10.05 6.12
N PRO A 184 14.92 11.04 5.34
CA PRO A 184 16.23 10.93 4.72
C PRO A 184 17.38 10.82 5.73
N PRO A 185 17.50 11.69 6.76
CA PRO A 185 18.54 11.51 7.78
C PRO A 185 18.52 10.14 8.45
N TYR A 186 17.34 9.61 8.77
CA TYR A 186 17.21 8.27 9.34
C TYR A 186 17.61 7.17 8.36
N CYS A 187 17.25 7.29 7.09
CA CYS A 187 17.70 6.36 6.06
C CYS A 187 19.23 6.36 5.92
N HIS A 188 19.86 7.54 6.02
CA HIS A 188 21.32 7.65 6.04
C HIS A 188 21.92 6.98 7.28
N GLU A 189 21.34 7.18 8.47
CA GLU A 189 21.76 6.48 9.70
C GLU A 189 21.65 4.96 9.56
N LEU A 190 20.54 4.46 8.99
CA LEU A 190 20.36 3.04 8.73
C LEU A 190 21.35 2.51 7.69
N ALA A 191 21.61 3.27 6.62
CA ALA A 191 22.57 2.89 5.58
C ALA A 191 24.02 2.87 6.09
N ASP A 192 24.38 3.75 7.02
CA ASP A 192 25.70 3.79 7.65
C ASP A 192 25.89 2.65 8.68
N ASN A 193 24.79 2.02 9.13
CA ASN A 193 24.84 0.88 10.03
C ASN A 193 25.12 -0.42 9.26
N HIS A 194 26.38 -0.88 9.27
CA HIS A 194 26.83 -2.14 8.65
C HIS A 194 26.06 -3.41 9.06
N ARG A 195 25.22 -3.36 10.09
CA ARG A 195 24.35 -4.48 10.48
C ARG A 195 23.01 -4.47 9.77
N VAL A 196 22.62 -3.35 9.19
CA VAL A 196 21.33 -3.14 8.51
C VAL A 196 21.54 -3.25 7.01
N ASN A 197 21.25 -4.43 6.46
CA ASN A 197 21.34 -4.67 5.01
C ASN A 197 20.04 -4.36 4.28
N SER A 198 18.91 -4.41 4.99
CA SER A 198 17.58 -4.20 4.44
C SER A 198 16.65 -3.59 5.47
N TYR A 199 15.85 -2.64 5.00
CA TYR A 199 14.74 -2.03 5.71
C TYR A 199 13.65 -1.60 4.71
N LEU A 200 12.43 -1.53 5.22
CA LEU A 200 11.28 -0.95 4.55
C LEU A 200 10.51 -0.13 5.58
N ILE A 201 10.35 1.16 5.32
CA ILE A 201 9.64 2.08 6.19
C ILE A 201 8.58 2.84 5.38
N SER A 202 7.46 3.13 6.00
CA SER A 202 6.40 3.95 5.42
C SER A 202 5.87 4.91 6.48
N GLY A 203 5.18 5.97 6.03
CA GLY A 203 4.54 6.92 6.93
C GLY A 203 3.45 6.26 7.75
N GLN A 204 3.12 6.86 8.89
CA GLN A 204 2.08 6.39 9.80
C GLN A 204 0.94 7.40 9.92
N TYR A 205 -0.19 6.94 10.48
CA TYR A 205 -1.29 7.83 10.86
C TYR A 205 -0.86 8.75 12.01
N LYS A 206 -1.54 9.90 12.15
CA LYS A 206 -1.19 10.92 13.14
C LYS A 206 -1.10 10.32 14.55
N GLN A 207 0.05 10.49 15.19
CA GLN A 207 0.14 10.48 16.65
C GLN A 207 -0.09 11.92 17.14
N PRO A 208 -0.94 12.15 18.16
CA PRO A 208 -1.08 13.46 18.80
C PRO A 208 0.28 14.03 19.20
N ASP A 209 0.41 15.36 19.18
CA ASP A 209 1.69 16.06 19.39
C ASP A 209 2.31 15.83 20.79
N ASN A 210 1.61 15.14 21.69
CA ASN A 210 2.15 14.56 22.91
C ASN A 210 2.11 13.04 22.78
N ASP A 211 3.23 12.37 23.06
CA ASP A 211 3.34 10.91 23.24
C ASP A 211 2.39 10.35 24.32
N ASP A 212 1.61 11.21 24.97
CA ASP A 212 0.59 10.83 25.93
C ASP A 212 -0.66 10.29 25.20
N PRO A 213 -0.91 8.98 25.28
CA PRO A 213 -2.11 8.38 24.70
C PRO A 213 -3.40 8.99 25.27
N SER A 214 -3.33 9.55 26.49
CA SER A 214 -4.49 10.14 27.18
C SER A 214 -5.08 11.36 26.47
N SER A 215 -4.33 12.03 25.59
CA SER A 215 -4.82 13.17 24.81
C SER A 215 -5.50 12.78 23.50
N TRP A 216 -5.64 11.48 23.21
CA TRP A 216 -6.19 11.00 21.96
C TRP A 216 -7.69 11.26 21.90
N THR A 217 -8.14 11.82 20.78
CA THR A 217 -9.54 12.05 20.48
C THR A 217 -10.03 11.03 19.46
N ILE A 218 -11.33 10.93 19.29
CA ILE A 218 -11.90 10.09 18.24
C ILE A 218 -11.45 10.55 16.85
N ASN A 219 -11.27 11.85 16.65
CA ASN A 219 -10.85 12.37 15.36
C ASN A 219 -9.47 11.85 14.93
N ASP A 220 -8.62 11.45 15.88
CA ASP A 220 -7.31 10.85 15.59
C ASP A 220 -7.44 9.42 15.02
N PHE A 221 -8.47 8.67 15.42
CA PHE A 221 -8.81 7.37 14.84
C PHE A 221 -9.60 7.49 13.54
N ASN A 222 -10.27 8.62 13.32
CA ASN A 222 -11.21 8.81 12.21
C ASN A 222 -10.56 8.78 10.81
N THR A 223 -9.23 8.79 10.76
CA THR A 223 -8.43 8.81 9.52
C THR A 223 -7.65 7.52 9.30
N ALA A 224 -7.56 6.66 10.32
CA ALA A 224 -6.85 5.40 10.24
C ALA A 224 -7.71 4.34 9.55
N PHE A 225 -7.14 3.48 8.72
CA PHE A 225 -7.87 2.38 8.09
C PHE A 225 -7.37 1.04 8.62
N ALA A 226 -8.28 0.08 8.82
CA ALA A 226 -7.91 -1.26 9.25
C ALA A 226 -6.90 -1.87 8.28
N THR A 227 -5.85 -2.50 8.84
CA THR A 227 -4.82 -3.17 8.04
C THR A 227 -4.81 -4.70 8.23
N ARG A 228 -5.63 -5.20 9.15
CA ARG A 228 -5.64 -6.60 9.60
C ARG A 228 -7.06 -7.13 9.72
N MET A 229 -7.16 -8.43 10.03
CA MET A 229 -8.44 -9.15 10.22
C MET A 229 -9.34 -8.52 11.29
N PHE A 230 -8.71 -7.88 12.26
CA PHE A 230 -9.40 -7.15 13.29
C PHE A 230 -10.01 -5.90 12.68
N PRO A 231 -11.35 -5.81 12.66
CA PRO A 231 -12.03 -4.65 12.13
C PRO A 231 -11.52 -3.45 12.90
N ALA A 232 -11.44 -2.36 12.18
CA ALA A 232 -11.26 -1.06 12.77
C ALA A 232 -12.27 -0.88 13.93
N LEU A 233 -11.78 -0.59 15.13
CA LEU A 233 -12.65 -0.45 16.29
C LEU A 233 -13.37 0.90 16.22
N VAL A 234 -14.60 0.95 16.73
CA VAL A 234 -15.24 2.23 17.03
C VAL A 234 -14.49 2.83 18.22
N PRO A 235 -13.75 3.94 18.06
CA PRO A 235 -13.07 4.58 19.17
C PRO A 235 -14.14 5.16 20.10
N THR A 236 -14.44 4.51 21.22
CA THR A 236 -15.20 5.14 22.30
C THR A 236 -14.22 5.73 23.32
N GLU A 237 -14.63 6.68 24.16
CA GLU A 237 -13.79 7.12 25.29
C GLU A 237 -13.29 5.93 26.13
N LYS A 238 -14.10 4.86 26.21
CA LYS A 238 -13.74 3.62 26.89
C LYS A 238 -12.68 2.81 26.14
N VAL A 239 -12.80 2.67 24.82
CA VAL A 239 -11.76 2.03 23.97
C VAL A 239 -10.46 2.86 23.99
N ILE A 240 -10.55 4.18 23.98
CA ILE A 240 -9.39 5.08 24.10
C ILE A 240 -8.75 4.90 25.49
N LYS A 241 -9.52 4.98 26.58
CA LYS A 241 -9.01 4.68 27.93
C LYS A 241 -8.41 3.27 28.06
N TRP A 242 -9.00 2.29 27.37
CA TRP A 242 -8.52 0.91 27.34
C TRP A 242 -7.18 0.77 26.58
N LEU A 243 -7.05 1.41 25.41
CA LEU A 243 -5.79 1.49 24.66
C LEU A 243 -4.70 2.24 25.43
N ASN A 244 -5.12 3.17 26.29
CA ASN A 244 -4.24 4.04 27.09
C ASN A 244 -3.89 3.44 28.46
N ASP A 245 -4.45 2.29 28.83
CA ASP A 245 -4.19 1.65 30.10
C ASP A 245 -2.77 1.03 30.10
N LYS A 246 -1.82 1.76 30.69
CA LYS A 246 -0.41 1.37 30.84
C LYS A 246 -0.18 0.07 31.63
N SER A 247 -1.21 -0.48 32.27
CA SER A 247 -1.15 -1.79 32.95
C SER A 247 -1.37 -2.97 31.99
N ARG A 248 -1.94 -2.71 30.81
CA ARG A 248 -2.29 -3.71 29.79
C ARG A 248 -1.34 -3.72 28.59
N LEU A 249 -0.65 -2.62 28.37
CA LEU A 249 0.59 -2.63 27.61
C LEU A 249 1.53 -3.61 28.31
N GLY A 250 1.93 -4.68 27.62
CA GLY A 250 2.89 -5.63 28.17
C GLY A 250 4.09 -4.85 28.66
N ARG A 251 4.75 -5.30 29.72
CA ARG A 251 6.03 -4.71 30.11
C ARG A 251 7.13 -5.73 29.95
N ASP A 252 8.25 -5.31 29.37
CA ASP A 252 9.46 -6.11 29.42
C ASP A 252 9.95 -6.19 30.87
N LYS A 253 11.01 -6.94 31.11
CA LYS A 253 11.53 -7.15 32.47
C LYS A 253 12.08 -5.85 33.06
N GLU A 254 12.33 -4.87 32.22
CA GLU A 254 12.88 -3.56 32.48
C GLU A 254 11.79 -2.49 32.68
N GLY A 255 10.51 -2.85 32.48
CA GLY A 255 9.35 -1.99 32.73
C GLY A 255 8.95 -1.11 31.54
N ASN A 256 9.55 -1.29 30.37
CA ASN A 256 9.19 -0.62 29.12
C ASN A 256 7.90 -1.21 28.57
N ILE A 257 7.09 -0.36 27.93
CA ILE A 257 5.85 -0.77 27.27
C ILE A 257 6.18 -1.63 26.04
N ILE A 258 5.95 -2.93 26.12
CA ILE A 258 5.82 -3.87 24.99
C ILE A 258 4.48 -3.60 24.32
N ASP A 259 4.54 -3.33 23.03
CA ASP A 259 3.40 -3.00 22.19
C ASP A 259 2.35 -4.12 22.20
N GLY A 260 1.15 -3.80 22.67
CA GLY A 260 0.05 -4.74 22.76
C GLY A 260 -0.68 -4.85 21.42
N THR A 261 -0.33 -5.82 20.58
CA THR A 261 -1.24 -6.22 19.49
C THR A 261 -2.59 -6.58 20.09
N ILE A 262 -3.66 -5.93 19.64
CA ILE A 262 -5.03 -6.29 19.99
C ILE A 262 -5.22 -7.77 19.65
N THR A 263 -5.42 -8.59 20.66
CA THR A 263 -5.64 -10.02 20.52
C THR A 263 -7.12 -10.33 20.29
N GLU A 264 -7.40 -11.54 19.84
CA GLU A 264 -8.77 -12.05 19.74
C GLU A 264 -9.48 -12.07 21.11
N LYS A 265 -8.71 -12.25 22.19
CA LYS A 265 -9.22 -12.16 23.56
C LYS A 265 -9.66 -10.74 23.89
N ASP A 266 -8.86 -9.75 23.54
CA ASP A 266 -9.14 -8.32 23.78
C ASP A 266 -10.41 -7.87 23.07
N LEU A 267 -10.60 -8.29 21.82
CA LEU A 267 -11.83 -8.05 21.06
C LEU A 267 -13.05 -8.68 21.72
N ASN A 268 -12.94 -9.93 22.16
CA ASN A 268 -14.03 -10.61 22.85
C ASN A 268 -14.41 -9.91 24.17
N GLU A 269 -13.43 -9.32 24.89
CA GLU A 269 -13.68 -8.50 26.08
C GLU A 269 -14.39 -7.18 25.70
N LEU A 270 -13.91 -6.47 24.68
CA LEU A 270 -14.51 -5.21 24.21
C LEU A 270 -15.96 -5.40 23.71
N THR A 271 -16.25 -6.52 23.02
CA THR A 271 -17.61 -6.87 22.57
C THR A 271 -18.53 -7.16 23.74
N LYS A 272 -18.08 -7.91 24.76
CA LYS A 272 -18.87 -8.23 25.96
C LYS A 272 -19.20 -6.98 26.79
N GLU A 273 -18.30 -6.01 26.77
CA GLU A 273 -18.42 -4.77 27.55
C GLU A 273 -19.29 -3.68 26.89
N GLY A 274 -19.92 -3.96 25.76
CA GLY A 274 -20.84 -3.03 25.11
C GLY A 274 -20.13 -1.82 24.47
N ALA A 275 -18.86 -1.95 24.08
CA ALA A 275 -18.07 -0.89 23.44
C ALA A 275 -18.64 -0.41 22.08
N PHE A 276 -19.72 -1.03 21.60
CA PHE A 276 -20.44 -0.71 20.37
C PHE A 276 -21.87 -0.18 20.64
N ASP A 277 -22.10 0.46 21.80
CA ASP A 277 -23.43 0.99 22.18
C ASP A 277 -23.87 2.19 21.32
N LYS A 278 -25.07 2.10 20.74
CA LYS A 278 -25.73 3.10 19.90
C LYS A 278 -25.92 4.44 20.62
N LYS A 279 -26.09 4.43 21.95
CA LYS A 279 -26.29 5.66 22.74
C LYS A 279 -25.02 6.52 22.78
N VAL A 280 -23.84 5.88 22.92
CA VAL A 280 -22.53 6.55 22.90
C VAL A 280 -22.25 7.16 21.52
N MET A 281 -22.66 6.49 20.44
CA MET A 281 -22.49 7.00 19.08
C MET A 281 -23.36 8.22 18.76
N ILE A 282 -24.60 8.27 19.26
CA ILE A 282 -25.52 9.38 19.01
C ILE A 282 -25.16 10.60 19.87
N GLU A 283 -24.82 10.37 21.14
CA GLU A 283 -24.61 11.43 22.15
C GLU A 283 -23.28 12.19 21.97
N TYR A 284 -22.24 11.53 21.43
CA TYR A 284 -20.90 12.15 21.30
C TYR A 284 -20.53 12.63 19.89
N TYR A 285 -21.16 12.12 18.83
CA TYR A 285 -20.83 12.50 17.45
C TYR A 285 -21.90 13.32 16.73
N GLY A 286 -23.04 13.62 17.38
CA GLY A 286 -24.14 14.33 16.74
C GLY A 286 -24.69 13.61 15.50
N LEU A 287 -24.61 12.27 15.48
CA LEU A 287 -25.02 11.42 14.36
C LEU A 287 -26.54 11.24 14.32
N GLU A 288 -27.28 12.34 14.22
CA GLU A 288 -28.67 12.29 13.74
C GLU A 288 -28.71 12.01 12.23
N ASN A 289 -27.58 12.16 11.52
CA ASN A 289 -27.44 11.89 10.10
C ASN A 289 -26.47 10.72 9.84
N PRO A 290 -26.92 9.58 9.27
CA PRO A 290 -26.13 8.36 9.05
C PRO A 290 -25.09 8.47 7.90
N SER A 291 -24.62 9.68 7.57
CA SER A 291 -23.75 9.98 6.42
C SER A 291 -22.25 10.04 6.75
N THR A 292 -21.82 9.93 8.01
CA THR A 292 -20.41 10.11 8.44
C THR A 292 -19.73 8.85 9.04
N GLY A 293 -20.44 7.72 9.14
CA GLY A 293 -19.97 6.48 9.78
C GLY A 293 -19.06 5.55 8.96
N LEU A 294 -17.94 6.07 8.47
CA LEU A 294 -16.80 5.28 7.94
C LEU A 294 -15.46 5.88 8.39
N ALA A 295 -15.48 7.16 8.78
CA ALA A 295 -14.42 7.77 9.56
C ALA A 295 -14.24 7.01 10.88
N SER A 296 -15.33 6.64 11.57
CA SER A 296 -15.29 6.07 12.94
C SER A 296 -14.85 4.60 13.06
N LEU A 297 -14.17 4.07 12.04
CA LEU A 297 -13.66 2.71 12.02
C LEU A 297 -12.17 2.80 11.67
N GLY A 298 -11.34 2.94 12.70
CA GLY A 298 -9.87 3.01 12.58
C GLY A 298 -9.11 1.77 13.03
N SER A 299 -8.04 1.42 12.31
CA SER A 299 -6.97 0.59 12.88
C SER A 299 -6.39 1.29 14.12
N ASN A 300 -5.61 0.57 14.93
CA ASN A 300 -4.74 1.25 15.87
C ASN A 300 -3.77 2.15 15.08
N PRO A 301 -3.89 3.51 15.15
CA PRO A 301 -3.05 4.40 14.37
C PRO A 301 -1.59 4.35 14.82
N ARG A 302 -1.29 3.78 16.00
CA ARG A 302 0.10 3.46 16.38
C ARG A 302 0.71 2.45 15.42
N GLU A 303 0.01 1.36 15.14
CA GLU A 303 0.56 0.18 14.46
C GLU A 303 0.40 0.20 12.94
N SER A 304 -0.34 1.17 12.42
CA SER A 304 -0.74 1.15 11.02
C SER A 304 0.03 2.14 10.19
N VAL A 305 0.62 1.63 9.12
CA VAL A 305 1.25 2.44 8.08
C VAL A 305 0.20 2.95 7.11
N VAL A 306 0.50 4.11 6.51
CA VAL A 306 -0.28 4.69 5.43
C VAL A 306 0.38 4.28 4.12
N SER A 307 -0.25 3.34 3.42
CA SER A 307 0.21 2.93 2.09
C SER A 307 0.42 4.12 1.14
N GLY A 308 1.62 4.22 0.56
CA GLY A 308 1.98 5.26 -0.41
C GLY A 308 2.21 6.64 0.20
N ALA A 309 2.56 6.70 1.48
CA ALA A 309 2.77 7.94 2.22
C ALA A 309 4.21 8.08 2.73
N GLY A 310 5.17 8.18 1.82
CA GLY A 310 6.59 8.26 2.17
C GLY A 310 7.25 6.89 2.30
N LEU A 311 6.82 5.91 1.51
CA LEU A 311 7.45 4.59 1.46
C LEU A 311 8.90 4.71 1.02
N VAL A 312 9.82 4.18 1.82
CA VAL A 312 11.23 3.98 1.48
C VAL A 312 11.56 2.50 1.59
N ILE A 313 12.14 1.98 0.51
CA ILE A 313 12.69 0.63 0.42
C ILE A 313 14.20 0.77 0.23
N SER A 314 14.97 0.17 1.13
CA SER A 314 16.44 0.07 1.04
C SER A 314 16.89 -0.69 -0.20
N GLU A 315 18.16 -0.51 -0.61
CA GLU A 315 18.75 -1.20 -1.76
C GLU A 315 18.67 -2.73 -1.63
N GLY A 316 18.98 -3.29 -0.46
CA GLY A 316 18.86 -4.73 -0.21
C GLY A 316 17.43 -5.23 -0.36
N ALA A 317 16.46 -4.55 0.27
CA ALA A 317 15.07 -4.99 0.21
C ALA A 317 14.50 -4.91 -1.22
N ILE A 318 14.85 -3.89 -1.99
CA ILE A 318 14.38 -3.82 -3.39
C ILE A 318 15.13 -4.81 -4.29
N LEU A 319 16.34 -5.25 -3.94
CA LEU A 319 17.06 -6.33 -4.66
C LEU A 319 16.48 -7.70 -4.38
N ASP A 320 16.07 -7.97 -3.14
CA ASP A 320 15.59 -9.28 -2.71
C ASP A 320 14.24 -9.64 -3.35
N LEU A 321 13.35 -8.65 -3.54
CA LEU A 321 12.00 -8.92 -4.01
C LEU A 321 11.39 -7.78 -4.86
N PRO A 322 10.66 -8.11 -5.94
CA PRO A 322 9.98 -7.12 -6.79
C PRO A 322 8.85 -6.39 -6.05
N PRO A 323 8.40 -5.21 -6.52
CA PRO A 323 7.22 -4.55 -5.99
C PRO A 323 5.94 -5.39 -6.22
N PHE A 324 4.91 -5.16 -5.39
CA PHE A 324 3.57 -5.71 -5.62
C PHE A 324 2.84 -4.97 -6.75
N SER A 325 3.21 -5.25 -8.01
CA SER A 325 2.64 -4.60 -9.20
C SER A 325 1.77 -5.51 -10.10
N ASN A 326 1.69 -6.83 -9.84
CA ASN A 326 0.84 -7.77 -10.62
C ASN A 326 -0.60 -7.79 -10.19
N PHE A 327 -0.85 -7.40 -8.94
CA PHE A 327 -2.09 -7.76 -8.28
C PHE A 327 -3.27 -7.17 -9.03
N GLN A 328 -4.25 -8.03 -9.34
CA GLN A 328 -5.46 -7.65 -10.07
C GLN A 328 -6.51 -7.06 -9.15
N GLU A 329 -6.46 -7.50 -7.91
CA GLU A 329 -7.27 -6.94 -6.87
C GLU A 329 -6.53 -5.79 -6.23
N ASN A 330 -7.29 -4.73 -6.00
CA ASN A 330 -6.79 -3.58 -5.32
C ASN A 330 -6.64 -3.92 -3.83
N VAL A 331 -5.41 -4.08 -3.35
CA VAL A 331 -5.07 -4.30 -1.94
C VAL A 331 -4.59 -3.00 -1.28
N MET A 332 -4.91 -1.86 -1.92
CA MET A 332 -4.61 -0.51 -1.44
C MET A 332 -4.90 -0.45 0.05
N TRP A 333 -3.97 0.13 0.81
CA TRP A 333 -4.00 0.42 2.25
C TRP A 333 -3.14 -0.46 3.11
N ILE A 334 -2.74 -1.64 2.63
CA ILE A 334 -1.83 -2.49 3.39
C ILE A 334 -0.69 -3.07 2.57
N ASP A 335 -0.55 -2.74 1.30
CA ASP A 335 0.54 -3.25 0.46
C ASP A 335 1.93 -2.97 1.04
N ASP A 336 2.18 -1.76 1.56
CA ASP A 336 3.43 -1.41 2.24
C ASP A 336 3.66 -2.33 3.47
N TYR A 337 2.61 -2.56 4.26
CA TYR A 337 2.63 -3.48 5.40
C TYR A 337 2.84 -4.94 4.97
N LEU A 338 2.12 -5.43 3.97
CA LEU A 338 2.26 -6.79 3.45
C LEU A 338 3.66 -7.01 2.86
N LYS A 339 4.22 -5.99 2.20
CA LYS A 339 5.57 -6.05 1.66
C LYS A 339 6.58 -6.13 2.80
N TYR A 340 6.42 -5.30 3.84
CA TYR A 340 7.22 -5.41 5.05
C TYR A 340 7.12 -6.80 5.69
N GLU A 341 5.91 -7.31 5.93
CA GLU A 341 5.68 -8.62 6.53
C GLU A 341 6.30 -9.75 5.70
N LEU A 342 6.29 -9.63 4.37
CA LEU A 342 6.95 -10.61 3.51
C LEU A 342 8.48 -10.59 3.68
N HIS A 343 9.11 -9.41 3.68
CA HIS A 343 10.54 -9.30 3.96
C HIS A 343 10.90 -9.80 5.36
N ARG A 344 10.06 -9.49 6.35
CA ARG A 344 10.19 -9.94 7.73
C ARG A 344 10.12 -11.46 7.82
N ALA A 345 9.11 -12.07 7.20
CA ALA A 345 8.91 -13.51 7.21
C ALA A 345 10.03 -14.29 6.50
N LEU A 346 10.66 -13.69 5.49
CA LEU A 346 11.84 -14.24 4.81
C LEU A 346 13.16 -13.99 5.55
N GLY A 347 13.13 -13.26 6.68
CA GLY A 347 14.33 -12.94 7.46
C GLY A 347 15.28 -11.95 6.78
N HIS A 348 14.78 -11.10 5.87
CA HIS A 348 15.60 -10.11 5.18
C HIS A 348 16.04 -8.96 6.11
N PHE A 349 15.24 -8.65 7.13
CA PHE A 349 15.54 -7.54 8.05
C PHE A 349 16.52 -7.94 9.13
N ALA A 350 17.48 -7.06 9.37
CA ALA A 350 18.40 -7.20 10.48
C ALA A 350 17.71 -6.85 11.80
N LYS A 351 18.15 -7.51 12.88
CA LYS A 351 17.78 -7.13 14.25
C LYS A 351 18.78 -6.11 14.78
N VAL A 352 18.30 -4.93 15.09
CA VAL A 352 19.09 -3.81 15.60
C VAL A 352 18.80 -3.64 17.09
N THR A 353 19.83 -3.33 17.87
CA THR A 353 19.62 -2.98 19.28
C THR A 353 18.82 -1.69 19.37
N THR A 354 17.66 -1.71 20.02
CA THR A 354 16.89 -0.49 20.23
C THR A 354 17.51 0.31 21.39
N PRO A 355 17.54 1.66 21.32
CA PRO A 355 18.07 2.49 22.40
C PRO A 355 17.30 2.36 23.72
N VAL A 356 16.05 1.87 23.67
CA VAL A 356 15.10 1.90 24.79
C VAL A 356 15.15 0.61 25.61
N SER A 357 15.24 -0.57 24.98
CA SER A 357 15.21 -1.85 25.71
C SER A 357 16.55 -2.59 25.74
N ASN A 358 17.59 -2.13 25.01
CA ASN A 358 18.80 -2.90 24.71
C ASN A 358 18.53 -4.27 24.04
N ASP A 359 17.27 -4.61 23.74
CA ASP A 359 16.90 -5.79 22.99
C ASP A 359 17.15 -5.56 21.51
N ARG A 360 17.40 -6.67 20.80
CA ARG A 360 17.55 -6.67 19.35
C ARG A 360 16.20 -6.87 18.69
N GLU A 361 15.63 -5.79 18.18
CA GLU A 361 14.35 -5.80 17.48
C GLU A 361 14.53 -5.54 15.99
N GLU A 362 13.58 -6.00 15.19
CA GLU A 362 13.52 -5.66 13.76
C GLU A 362 13.10 -4.20 13.62
N ILE A 363 13.66 -3.50 12.63
CA ILE A 363 13.26 -2.12 12.33
C ILE A 363 11.78 -2.14 11.95
N PRO A 364 10.91 -1.38 12.62
CA PRO A 364 9.49 -1.44 12.35
C PRO A 364 9.15 -0.85 10.98
N CYS A 365 8.04 -1.29 10.39
CA CYS A 365 7.53 -0.78 9.10
C CYS A 365 7.19 0.72 9.10
N ARG A 366 7.17 1.34 10.28
CA ARG A 366 6.76 2.73 10.51
C ARG A 366 7.97 3.60 10.83
N TYR A 367 7.91 4.84 10.38
CA TYR A 367 8.80 5.88 10.88
C TYR A 367 8.13 6.65 12.03
N PRO A 368 8.74 6.71 13.24
CA PRO A 368 8.15 7.40 14.39
C PRO A 368 7.97 8.89 14.07
N ASP A 369 6.87 9.47 14.55
CA ASP A 369 6.58 10.89 14.42
C ASP A 369 6.51 11.43 12.97
N THR A 370 6.27 10.57 11.98
CA THR A 370 5.79 11.02 10.66
C THR A 370 4.28 11.01 10.63
N VAL A 371 3.69 12.07 10.09
CA VAL A 371 2.23 12.20 9.99
C VAL A 371 1.86 12.46 8.55
N VAL A 372 1.03 11.58 8.00
CA VAL A 372 0.52 11.73 6.63
C VAL A 372 -0.98 11.60 6.60
N TYR A 373 -1.67 12.53 5.95
CA TYR A 373 -3.07 12.36 5.58
C TYR A 373 -3.17 12.03 4.09
N LYS A 374 -3.86 10.93 3.78
CA LYS A 374 -4.23 10.58 2.42
C LYS A 374 -5.63 11.11 2.16
N ASP A 375 -5.80 12.01 1.19
CA ASP A 375 -7.13 12.47 0.80
C ASP A 375 -7.85 11.31 0.09
N ARG A 376 -8.74 10.64 0.83
CA ARG A 376 -9.57 9.61 0.24
C ARG A 376 -10.90 10.26 -0.04
N VAL A 377 -11.04 10.77 -1.26
CA VAL A 377 -12.33 11.21 -1.78
C VAL A 377 -13.31 10.07 -1.51
N LEU A 378 -14.31 10.30 -0.65
CA LEU A 378 -15.39 9.37 -0.37
C LEU A 378 -16.20 9.16 -1.65
N GLY A 379 -15.68 8.29 -2.51
CA GLY A 379 -16.16 7.90 -3.83
C GLY A 379 -16.92 8.98 -4.59
N GLY A 380 -16.32 10.15 -4.90
CA GLY A 380 -16.78 11.16 -5.87
C GLY A 380 -18.24 11.66 -5.83
N GLN A 381 -19.09 11.14 -4.94
CA GLN A 381 -20.54 11.25 -4.95
C GLN A 381 -21.15 11.26 -3.53
N GLY A 382 -20.32 11.30 -2.48
CA GLY A 382 -20.81 11.44 -1.10
C GLY A 382 -21.60 10.24 -0.57
N ASN A 383 -21.51 9.07 -1.21
CA ASN A 383 -22.20 7.87 -0.73
C ASN A 383 -21.30 6.94 0.07
N LEU A 384 -21.26 7.22 1.36
CA LEU A 384 -20.45 6.49 2.32
C LEU A 384 -20.73 4.98 2.29
N ARG A 385 -22.01 4.57 2.32
CA ARG A 385 -22.43 3.16 2.40
C ARG A 385 -21.94 2.36 1.19
N ARG A 386 -22.10 2.95 0.00
CA ARG A 386 -21.66 2.34 -1.26
C ARG A 386 -20.14 2.20 -1.29
N TYR A 387 -19.41 3.20 -0.83
CA TYR A 387 -17.96 3.12 -0.72
C TYR A 387 -17.53 2.07 0.33
N THR A 388 -18.17 2.03 1.51
CA THR A 388 -17.84 1.04 2.56
C THR A 388 -17.99 -0.39 2.06
N LEU A 389 -19.18 -0.72 1.55
CA LEU A 389 -19.52 -2.07 1.16
C LEU A 389 -18.83 -2.46 -0.15
N GLY A 390 -18.76 -1.54 -1.11
CA GLY A 390 -18.30 -1.81 -2.46
C GLY A 390 -16.80 -1.74 -2.67
N GLU A 391 -16.09 -0.94 -1.87
CA GLU A 391 -14.67 -0.66 -2.07
C GLU A 391 -13.86 -0.96 -0.80
N TYR A 392 -14.27 -0.43 0.36
CA TYR A 392 -13.51 -0.58 1.60
C TYR A 392 -13.42 -2.01 2.12
N ILE A 393 -14.56 -2.60 2.43
CA ILE A 393 -14.61 -3.95 2.98
C ILE A 393 -13.95 -4.98 2.03
N PRO A 394 -14.21 -4.97 0.71
CA PRO A 394 -13.55 -5.88 -0.21
C PRO A 394 -12.04 -5.70 -0.28
N THR A 395 -11.55 -4.46 -0.29
CA THR A 395 -10.10 -4.16 -0.31
C THR A 395 -9.40 -4.66 0.95
N LEU A 396 -10.00 -4.41 2.12
CA LEU A 396 -9.56 -4.94 3.39
C LEU A 396 -9.57 -6.48 3.40
N PHE A 397 -10.61 -7.09 2.84
CA PHE A 397 -10.73 -8.54 2.71
C PHE A 397 -9.56 -9.16 1.93
N TRP A 398 -9.17 -8.58 0.79
CA TRP A 398 -7.99 -9.04 0.03
C TRP A 398 -6.72 -8.98 0.87
N GLY A 399 -6.55 -7.88 1.60
CA GLY A 399 -5.43 -7.68 2.49
C GLY A 399 -5.34 -8.73 3.60
N ILE A 400 -6.48 -9.09 4.19
CA ILE A 400 -6.57 -10.11 5.25
C ILE A 400 -6.19 -11.50 4.75
N LEU A 401 -6.56 -11.83 3.50
CA LEU A 401 -6.16 -13.09 2.87
C LEU A 401 -4.65 -13.12 2.63
N MET A 402 -4.10 -12.06 2.03
CA MET A 402 -2.65 -11.96 1.79
C MET A 402 -1.84 -11.98 3.07
N ASP A 403 -2.25 -11.23 4.09
CA ASP A 403 -1.62 -11.27 5.42
C ASP A 403 -1.67 -12.69 5.98
N GLY A 404 -2.78 -13.42 5.83
CA GLY A 404 -2.84 -14.82 6.25
C GLY A 404 -1.92 -15.76 5.49
N TRP A 405 -1.70 -15.50 4.20
CA TRP A 405 -0.76 -16.27 3.41
C TRP A 405 0.69 -15.93 3.73
N ILE A 406 1.02 -14.71 4.16
CA ILE A 406 2.38 -14.31 4.56
C ILE A 406 2.67 -14.68 6.02
N ASN A 407 1.72 -14.41 6.90
CA ASN A 407 1.80 -14.63 8.34
C ASN A 407 0.96 -15.84 8.74
N ALA A 408 1.61 -17.00 8.88
CA ALA A 408 0.93 -18.18 9.40
C ALA A 408 0.56 -18.02 10.88
N SER A 409 -0.53 -18.68 11.27
CA SER A 409 -1.02 -18.64 12.66
C SER A 409 -0.20 -19.59 13.54
N GLY A 410 0.12 -19.16 14.77
CA GLY A 410 0.75 -20.03 15.77
C GLY A 410 2.26 -20.25 15.62
N GLY A 411 2.98 -19.28 15.05
CA GLY A 411 4.46 -19.30 14.98
C GLY A 411 5.05 -20.28 13.96
N LYS A 412 4.20 -20.91 13.13
CA LYS A 412 4.65 -21.68 11.98
C LYS A 412 4.97 -20.74 10.82
N GLU A 413 5.92 -21.12 9.99
CA GLU A 413 6.16 -20.47 8.70
C GLU A 413 4.95 -20.66 7.78
N SER A 414 4.61 -19.66 6.99
CA SER A 414 3.48 -19.77 6.07
C SER A 414 3.86 -20.56 4.82
N THR A 415 2.89 -21.28 4.23
CA THR A 415 3.15 -22.07 3.03
C THR A 415 3.63 -21.22 1.86
N PHE A 416 3.14 -19.98 1.74
CA PHE A 416 3.61 -19.05 0.72
C PHE A 416 5.07 -18.66 0.91
N VAL A 417 5.45 -18.24 2.13
CA VAL A 417 6.82 -17.81 2.45
C VAL A 417 7.80 -18.97 2.26
N ALA A 418 7.47 -20.15 2.80
CA ALA A 418 8.28 -21.35 2.65
C ALA A 418 8.45 -21.75 1.17
N THR A 419 7.38 -21.62 0.36
CA THR A 419 7.46 -21.92 -1.07
C THR A 419 8.30 -20.89 -1.82
N LEU A 420 8.11 -19.60 -1.55
CA LEU A 420 8.90 -18.53 -2.16
C LEU A 420 10.38 -18.68 -1.83
N ASP A 421 10.75 -18.85 -0.56
CA ASP A 421 12.14 -19.05 -0.12
C ASP A 421 12.79 -20.28 -0.78
N ARG A 422 12.12 -21.43 -0.73
CA ARG A 422 12.55 -22.66 -1.40
C ARG A 422 12.75 -22.45 -2.90
N THR A 423 11.84 -21.72 -3.54
CA THR A 423 11.90 -21.44 -4.98
C THR A 423 13.09 -20.53 -5.31
N LEU A 424 13.27 -19.44 -4.57
CA LEU A 424 14.40 -18.52 -4.76
C LEU A 424 15.74 -19.24 -4.60
N LYS A 425 15.85 -20.14 -3.62
CA LYS A 425 17.05 -20.99 -3.41
C LYS A 425 17.30 -21.98 -4.55
N ARG A 426 16.23 -22.57 -5.12
CA ARG A 426 16.32 -23.53 -6.23
C ARG A 426 16.49 -22.85 -7.59
N GLY A 427 16.04 -21.60 -7.74
CA GLY A 427 15.98 -20.88 -9.00
C GLY A 427 14.92 -21.38 -9.98
N VAL A 428 13.95 -22.19 -9.52
CA VAL A 428 12.88 -22.76 -10.36
C VAL A 428 11.56 -22.88 -9.61
N PHE A 429 10.46 -22.51 -10.27
CA PHE A 429 9.08 -22.69 -9.82
C PHE A 429 8.31 -23.49 -10.87
N ASP A 430 8.24 -24.81 -10.69
CA ASP A 430 7.61 -25.68 -11.69
C ASP A 430 6.08 -25.76 -11.53
N ALA A 431 5.43 -26.50 -12.44
CA ALA A 431 3.97 -26.64 -12.41
C ALA A 431 3.49 -27.38 -11.15
N SER A 432 4.26 -28.34 -10.64
CA SER A 432 3.92 -29.08 -9.42
C SER A 432 3.99 -28.19 -8.20
N ASP A 433 5.06 -27.40 -8.05
CA ASP A 433 5.20 -26.41 -6.97
C ASP A 433 4.03 -25.40 -7.00
N ARG A 434 3.62 -24.98 -8.20
CA ARG A 434 2.50 -24.05 -8.40
C ARG A 434 1.16 -24.66 -7.98
N ASP A 435 0.88 -25.87 -8.40
CA ASP A 435 -0.38 -26.54 -8.08
C ASP A 435 -0.48 -26.82 -6.58
N GLU A 436 0.61 -27.29 -5.96
CA GLU A 436 0.71 -27.48 -4.50
C GLU A 436 0.45 -26.16 -3.75
N LEU A 437 1.14 -25.08 -4.16
CA LEU A 437 0.95 -23.77 -3.54
C LEU A 437 -0.49 -23.28 -3.69
N ARG A 438 -1.08 -23.42 -4.89
CA ARG A 438 -2.44 -22.99 -5.16
C ARG A 438 -3.45 -23.71 -4.26
N GLU A 439 -3.33 -25.02 -4.11
CA GLU A 439 -4.18 -25.80 -3.21
C GLU A 439 -4.02 -25.36 -1.75
N ALA A 440 -2.78 -25.13 -1.31
CA ALA A 440 -2.51 -24.63 0.03
C ALA A 440 -3.12 -23.24 0.28
N LEU A 441 -2.98 -22.32 -0.68
CA LEU A 441 -3.55 -20.97 -0.59
C LEU A 441 -5.08 -21.00 -0.56
N ILE A 442 -5.72 -21.90 -1.32
CA ILE A 442 -7.18 -22.13 -1.27
C ILE A 442 -7.60 -22.57 0.13
N LYS A 443 -6.92 -23.56 0.71
CA LYS A 443 -7.22 -24.07 2.05
C LYS A 443 -7.05 -22.97 3.11
N MET A 444 -5.93 -22.27 3.09
CA MET A 444 -5.66 -21.16 4.01
C MET A 444 -6.69 -20.05 3.85
N ALA A 445 -7.13 -19.74 2.63
CA ALA A 445 -8.17 -18.74 2.39
C ALA A 445 -9.49 -19.15 3.03
N VAL A 446 -9.94 -20.40 2.87
CA VAL A 446 -11.17 -20.90 3.52
C VAL A 446 -11.08 -20.77 5.05
N GLU A 447 -9.97 -21.19 5.65
CA GLU A 447 -9.74 -21.05 7.10
C GLU A 447 -9.79 -19.58 7.54
N ARG A 448 -9.15 -18.69 6.78
CA ARG A 448 -9.11 -17.25 7.03
C ARG A 448 -10.49 -16.61 6.90
N ILE A 449 -11.25 -17.00 5.87
CA ILE A 449 -12.61 -16.53 5.63
C ILE A 449 -13.52 -16.95 6.78
N ASN A 450 -13.46 -18.20 7.24
CA ASN A 450 -14.28 -18.65 8.37
C ASN A 450 -13.91 -17.92 9.67
N LYS A 451 -12.63 -17.61 9.88
CA LYS A 451 -12.22 -16.77 11.01
C LYS A 451 -12.82 -15.36 10.90
N LEU A 452 -12.76 -14.77 9.70
CA LEU A 452 -13.35 -13.47 9.41
C LEU A 452 -14.88 -13.47 9.59
N ILE A 453 -15.58 -14.49 9.10
CA ILE A 453 -17.04 -14.66 9.28
C ILE A 453 -17.37 -14.66 10.77
N ARG A 454 -16.67 -15.47 11.58
CA ARG A 454 -16.88 -15.52 13.04
C ARG A 454 -16.65 -14.18 13.74
N LEU A 455 -15.60 -13.46 13.35
CA LEU A 455 -15.29 -12.17 13.94
C LEU A 455 -16.29 -11.10 13.51
N TRP A 456 -16.58 -11.01 12.21
CA TRP A 456 -17.34 -9.91 11.64
C TRP A 456 -18.84 -10.07 11.78
N SER A 457 -19.36 -11.31 11.75
CA SER A 457 -20.80 -11.57 11.96
C SER A 457 -21.29 -11.12 13.33
N ASN A 458 -20.39 -11.07 14.33
CA ASN A 458 -20.68 -10.65 15.69
C ASN A 458 -20.52 -9.13 15.92
N LEU A 459 -20.09 -8.36 14.90
CA LEU A 459 -19.98 -6.92 14.99
C LEU A 459 -21.36 -6.27 14.83
N LYS A 460 -22.12 -6.23 15.92
CA LYS A 460 -23.45 -5.63 15.97
C LYS A 460 -23.51 -4.60 17.10
N THR A 461 -24.24 -3.52 16.87
CA THR A 461 -24.73 -2.68 17.97
C THR A 461 -25.93 -3.36 18.63
N LYS A 462 -26.43 -2.82 19.75
CA LYS A 462 -27.65 -3.34 20.40
C LYS A 462 -28.89 -3.36 19.49
N VAL A 463 -28.89 -2.60 18.38
CA VAL A 463 -30.06 -2.38 17.54
C VAL A 463 -29.83 -2.81 16.09
N ASP A 464 -28.64 -2.59 15.54
CA ASP A 464 -28.35 -2.76 14.11
C ASP A 464 -27.01 -3.48 13.87
N PRO A 465 -26.91 -4.37 12.86
CA PRO A 465 -25.63 -4.95 12.43
C PRO A 465 -24.71 -3.91 11.80
N SER A 466 -23.39 -4.05 11.98
CA SER A 466 -22.41 -3.21 11.28
C SER A 466 -22.35 -3.54 9.77
N PHE A 467 -21.75 -2.67 8.95
CA PHE A 467 -21.51 -2.98 7.53
C PHE A 467 -20.69 -4.25 7.34
N ALA A 468 -19.71 -4.52 8.19
CA ALA A 468 -18.92 -5.75 8.16
C ALA A 468 -19.79 -6.98 8.47
N SER A 469 -20.64 -6.91 9.50
CA SER A 469 -21.59 -7.97 9.85
C SER A 469 -22.61 -8.23 8.74
N LEU A 470 -23.16 -7.16 8.16
CA LEU A 470 -24.06 -7.22 7.02
C LEU A 470 -23.39 -7.91 5.83
N TRP A 471 -22.18 -7.47 5.49
CA TRP A 471 -21.43 -7.97 4.34
C TRP A 471 -21.08 -9.46 4.46
N VAL A 472 -20.77 -9.97 5.66
CA VAL A 472 -20.44 -11.41 5.83
C VAL A 472 -21.66 -12.30 6.08
N GLY A 473 -22.77 -11.76 6.61
CA GLY A 473 -23.81 -12.58 7.24
C GLY A 473 -25.21 -12.48 6.64
N SER A 474 -25.60 -11.34 6.08
CA SER A 474 -27.03 -11.00 5.96
C SER A 474 -27.66 -11.24 4.58
N GLY A 475 -26.86 -11.61 3.58
CA GLY A 475 -27.32 -11.83 2.20
C GLY A 475 -27.73 -10.54 1.47
N GLU A 476 -28.07 -10.67 0.19
CA GLU A 476 -28.29 -9.54 -0.72
C GLU A 476 -29.48 -8.65 -0.28
N ASP A 477 -30.56 -9.25 0.24
CA ASP A 477 -31.78 -8.54 0.64
C ASP A 477 -31.54 -7.52 1.76
N ALA A 478 -30.78 -7.90 2.79
CA ALA A 478 -30.48 -7.02 3.92
C ALA A 478 -29.59 -5.83 3.50
N ILE A 479 -28.66 -6.06 2.57
CA ILE A 479 -27.84 -5.01 2.00
C ILE A 479 -28.67 -4.10 1.11
N GLY A 480 -29.61 -4.66 0.33
CA GLY A 480 -30.56 -3.94 -0.50
C GLY A 480 -31.35 -2.89 0.28
N GLU A 481 -31.83 -3.23 1.47
CA GLU A 481 -32.51 -2.26 2.34
C GLU A 481 -31.58 -1.14 2.85
N VAL A 482 -30.32 -1.46 3.14
CA VAL A 482 -29.32 -0.48 3.61
C VAL A 482 -28.94 0.52 2.51
N ILE A 483 -28.95 0.09 1.25
CA ILE A 483 -28.68 0.93 0.08
C ILE A 483 -29.95 1.43 -0.63
N LYS A 484 -31.12 1.25 -0.01
CA LYS A 484 -32.40 1.71 -0.55
C LYS A 484 -32.37 3.22 -0.78
N GLY A 485 -32.87 3.64 -1.94
CA GLY A 485 -32.81 5.04 -2.39
C GLY A 485 -31.53 5.41 -3.14
N LEU A 486 -30.60 4.46 -3.33
CA LEU A 486 -29.44 4.63 -4.19
C LEU A 486 -29.67 3.99 -5.56
N THR A 487 -28.95 4.46 -6.59
CA THR A 487 -28.89 3.76 -7.87
C THR A 487 -28.33 2.35 -7.62
N LEU A 488 -29.16 1.34 -7.87
CA LEU A 488 -28.80 -0.05 -7.62
C LEU A 488 -27.49 -0.40 -8.33
N PRO A 489 -26.49 -0.89 -7.60
CA PRO A 489 -25.25 -1.35 -8.19
C PRO A 489 -25.49 -2.57 -9.10
N PRO A 490 -24.61 -2.83 -10.06
CA PRO A 490 -24.71 -4.02 -10.90
C PRO A 490 -24.58 -5.31 -10.06
N ASN A 491 -25.05 -6.45 -10.58
CA ASN A 491 -25.02 -7.72 -9.86
C ASN A 491 -23.58 -8.16 -9.52
N ASP A 492 -22.57 -7.74 -10.29
CA ASP A 492 -21.17 -8.04 -10.01
C ASP A 492 -20.52 -7.11 -8.97
N TRP A 493 -21.29 -6.18 -8.39
CA TRP A 493 -20.82 -5.32 -7.32
C TRP A 493 -20.46 -6.16 -6.07
N LEU A 494 -19.28 -5.90 -5.52
CA LEU A 494 -18.77 -6.66 -4.37
C LEU A 494 -19.46 -6.32 -3.05
N GLY A 495 -20.18 -5.18 -3.01
CA GLY A 495 -20.87 -4.73 -1.82
C GLY A 495 -22.11 -5.52 -1.46
N TRP A 496 -22.59 -6.40 -2.35
CA TRP A 496 -23.70 -7.33 -2.10
C TRP A 496 -23.39 -8.45 -1.10
N GLY A 497 -22.17 -8.51 -0.58
CA GLY A 497 -21.80 -9.43 0.49
C GLY A 497 -20.92 -10.59 0.04
N LEU A 498 -20.44 -11.32 1.04
CA LEU A 498 -19.49 -12.43 0.93
C LEU A 498 -20.12 -13.71 0.36
N LEU A 499 -21.37 -13.97 0.72
CA LEU A 499 -22.08 -15.23 0.51
C LEU A 499 -23.35 -15.00 -0.31
N ASP A 500 -23.71 -15.94 -1.19
CA ASP A 500 -24.92 -15.89 -2.01
C ASP A 500 -26.22 -16.20 -1.24
N ARG A 501 -26.09 -16.60 0.03
CA ARG A 501 -27.21 -16.91 0.91
C ARG A 501 -26.85 -16.54 2.36
N PRO A 502 -27.85 -16.34 3.24
CA PRO A 502 -27.61 -16.01 4.64
C PRO A 502 -26.74 -17.06 5.35
N LEU A 503 -25.92 -16.61 6.29
CA LEU A 503 -24.94 -17.44 6.99
C LEU A 503 -25.59 -18.63 7.73
N GLU A 504 -26.82 -18.46 8.21
CA GLU A 504 -27.58 -19.49 8.93
C GLU A 504 -27.92 -20.71 8.05
N LYS A 505 -27.80 -20.59 6.73
CA LYS A 505 -28.01 -21.68 5.77
C LYS A 505 -26.75 -22.51 5.53
N PHE A 506 -25.60 -22.14 6.11
CA PHE A 506 -24.37 -22.90 6.04
C PHE A 506 -24.23 -23.81 7.26
N GLU A 507 -23.69 -25.00 7.05
CA GLU A 507 -23.46 -25.96 8.14
C GLU A 507 -22.49 -25.34 9.15
N ASN A 508 -22.92 -25.22 10.41
CA ASN A 508 -22.17 -24.57 11.50
C ASN A 508 -21.81 -23.10 11.27
N GLY A 509 -22.44 -22.42 10.30
CA GLY A 509 -22.10 -21.03 9.96
C GLY A 509 -20.69 -20.89 9.38
N GLU A 510 -20.22 -21.90 8.65
CA GLU A 510 -18.90 -21.91 8.01
C GLU A 510 -19.00 -22.31 6.53
N ILE A 511 -18.11 -21.76 5.72
CA ILE A 511 -17.90 -22.26 4.35
C ILE A 511 -16.91 -23.43 4.38
N LYS A 512 -17.16 -24.45 3.56
CA LYS A 512 -16.27 -25.59 3.36
C LYS A 512 -15.29 -25.37 2.22
N ASN A 513 -15.64 -24.52 1.25
CA ASN A 513 -14.82 -24.27 0.08
C ASN A 513 -15.10 -22.89 -0.53
N ILE A 514 -14.16 -22.38 -1.34
CA ILE A 514 -14.28 -21.08 -2.02
C ILE A 514 -15.45 -21.03 -3.03
N ALA A 515 -15.96 -22.18 -3.51
CA ALA A 515 -17.10 -22.18 -4.43
C ALA A 515 -18.43 -21.77 -3.77
N GLU A 516 -18.47 -21.75 -2.43
CA GLU A 516 -19.59 -21.25 -1.63
C GLU A 516 -19.60 -19.72 -1.45
N LEU A 517 -18.54 -19.04 -1.88
CA LEU A 517 -18.53 -17.58 -1.99
C LEU A 517 -19.36 -17.12 -3.17
N ARG A 518 -19.87 -15.89 -3.06
CA ARG A 518 -20.52 -15.18 -4.16
C ARG A 518 -19.64 -15.13 -5.40
N ASP A 519 -20.22 -15.43 -6.56
CA ASP A 519 -19.50 -15.59 -7.84
C ASP A 519 -18.45 -14.50 -8.15
N PRO A 520 -18.78 -13.19 -8.06
CA PRO A 520 -17.81 -12.11 -8.17
C PRO A 520 -16.62 -12.23 -7.21
N LEU A 521 -16.85 -12.52 -5.93
CA LEU A 521 -15.80 -12.65 -4.92
C LEU A 521 -14.99 -13.92 -5.12
N ARG A 522 -15.64 -15.05 -5.42
CA ARG A 522 -14.97 -16.31 -5.77
C ARG A 522 -13.94 -16.11 -6.87
N ARG A 523 -14.34 -15.46 -7.98
CA ARG A 523 -13.44 -15.18 -9.11
C ARG A 523 -12.26 -14.30 -8.66
N ARG A 524 -12.51 -13.28 -7.85
CA ARG A 524 -11.46 -12.38 -7.34
C ARG A 524 -10.49 -13.06 -6.39
N VAL A 525 -10.96 -13.91 -5.47
CA VAL A 525 -10.10 -14.74 -4.60
C VAL A 525 -9.20 -15.65 -5.46
N LEU A 526 -9.76 -16.32 -6.47
CA LEU A 526 -8.98 -17.18 -7.36
C LEU A 526 -7.97 -16.38 -8.20
N ARG A 527 -8.30 -15.16 -8.63
CA ARG A 527 -7.34 -14.26 -9.28
C ARG A 527 -6.22 -13.87 -8.33
N LEU A 528 -6.55 -13.49 -7.10
CA LEU A 528 -5.57 -13.13 -6.08
C LEU A 528 -4.61 -14.29 -5.76
N ILE A 529 -5.11 -15.53 -5.70
CA ILE A 529 -4.26 -16.74 -5.55
C ILE A 529 -3.32 -16.92 -6.75
N ASN A 530 -3.82 -16.71 -7.96
CA ASN A 530 -2.98 -16.76 -9.17
C ASN A 530 -1.94 -15.64 -9.18
N ASP A 531 -2.28 -14.45 -8.67
CA ASP A 531 -1.34 -13.34 -8.54
C ASP A 531 -0.21 -13.69 -7.56
N MET A 532 -0.51 -14.33 -6.42
CA MET A 532 0.51 -14.83 -5.48
C MET A 532 1.46 -15.82 -6.14
N CYS A 533 0.94 -16.77 -6.92
CA CYS A 533 1.78 -17.71 -7.67
C CYS A 533 2.63 -16.98 -8.73
N THR A 534 2.02 -16.02 -9.42
CA THR A 534 2.70 -15.19 -10.44
C THR A 534 3.79 -14.32 -9.81
N TYR A 535 3.60 -13.86 -8.59
CA TYR A 535 4.61 -13.08 -7.86
C TYR A 535 5.88 -13.90 -7.58
N ILE A 536 5.78 -15.23 -7.42
CA ILE A 536 6.97 -16.08 -7.32
C ILE A 536 7.74 -16.12 -8.65
N ASP A 537 7.04 -16.26 -9.78
CA ASP A 537 7.67 -16.17 -11.11
C ASP A 537 8.41 -14.83 -11.27
N TRP A 538 7.80 -13.76 -10.75
CA TRP A 538 8.37 -12.42 -10.80
C TRP A 538 9.60 -12.28 -9.93
N ALA A 539 9.59 -12.86 -8.73
CA ALA A 539 10.74 -12.84 -7.85
C ALA A 539 11.94 -13.56 -8.48
N LEU A 540 11.70 -14.61 -9.27
CA LEU A 540 12.75 -15.29 -10.03
C LEU A 540 13.30 -14.46 -11.21
N GLU A 541 12.46 -13.69 -11.89
CA GLU A 541 12.88 -12.84 -13.01
C GLU A 541 13.45 -11.48 -12.56
N TRP A 542 13.22 -11.10 -11.31
CA TRP A 542 13.59 -9.82 -10.75
C TRP A 542 15.07 -9.46 -10.90
N PRO A 543 16.05 -10.36 -10.64
CA PRO A 543 17.46 -10.05 -10.85
C PRO A 543 17.79 -9.67 -12.30
N LYS A 544 17.16 -10.31 -13.30
CA LYS A 544 17.36 -9.95 -14.71
C LYS A 544 16.78 -8.58 -15.01
N PHE A 545 15.59 -8.28 -14.45
CA PHE A 545 14.98 -6.97 -14.58
C PHE A 545 15.91 -5.87 -14.03
N VAL A 546 16.42 -6.06 -12.81
CA VAL A 546 17.38 -5.15 -12.17
C VAL A 546 18.61 -4.94 -13.07
N GLN A 547 19.19 -6.03 -13.61
CA GLN A 547 20.34 -5.94 -14.51
C GLN A 547 20.02 -5.10 -15.76
N SER A 548 18.87 -5.31 -16.39
CA SER A 548 18.46 -4.55 -17.58
C SER A 548 18.25 -3.06 -17.30
N VAL A 549 17.79 -2.68 -16.11
CA VAL A 549 17.71 -1.27 -15.69
C VAL A 549 19.13 -0.67 -15.53
N ARG A 550 20.09 -1.48 -15.08
CA ARG A 550 21.48 -1.07 -14.83
C ARG A 550 22.38 -1.10 -16.07
N THR A 551 21.97 -1.69 -17.19
CA THR A 551 22.81 -1.73 -18.42
C THR A 551 22.95 -0.37 -19.09
N ILE A 552 21.99 0.53 -18.91
CA ILE A 552 22.06 1.93 -19.36
C ILE A 552 23.04 2.67 -18.44
N LYS A 553 23.92 3.51 -18.98
CA LYS A 553 24.92 4.19 -18.14
C LYS A 553 24.23 5.22 -17.25
N VAL A 554 24.66 5.36 -15.99
CA VAL A 554 24.16 6.40 -15.09
C VAL A 554 24.46 7.79 -15.66
N GLY A 555 23.45 8.65 -15.73
CA GLY A 555 23.49 9.98 -16.32
C GLY A 555 22.97 10.06 -17.75
N GLU A 556 22.57 8.93 -18.37
CA GLU A 556 21.97 8.92 -19.70
C GLU A 556 20.47 9.18 -19.68
N LEU A 557 19.79 8.90 -18.56
CA LEU A 557 18.36 9.15 -18.42
C LEU A 557 18.11 10.47 -17.69
N GLU A 558 17.07 11.19 -18.08
CA GLU A 558 16.75 12.53 -17.54
C GLU A 558 16.63 12.53 -16.01
N PHE A 559 16.09 11.46 -15.45
CA PHE A 559 15.86 11.31 -14.01
C PHE A 559 17.04 10.71 -13.23
N ASP A 560 18.18 10.47 -13.88
CA ASP A 560 19.40 10.06 -13.18
C ASP A 560 20.01 11.25 -12.43
N VAL A 561 20.41 11.02 -11.18
CA VAL A 561 21.31 11.94 -10.46
C VAL A 561 22.73 11.75 -11.00
N SER A 562 23.37 12.84 -11.44
CA SER A 562 24.78 12.81 -11.85
C SER A 562 25.67 12.46 -10.66
N TYR A 563 26.09 11.19 -10.57
CA TYR A 563 26.88 10.67 -9.46
C TYR A 563 28.38 10.96 -9.65
N VAL A 564 29.02 11.46 -8.59
CA VAL A 564 30.47 11.34 -8.39
C VAL A 564 30.67 10.39 -7.22
N PRO A 565 31.42 9.28 -7.38
CA PRO A 565 31.72 8.38 -6.27
C PRO A 565 32.24 9.11 -5.04
N ARG A 566 31.58 8.93 -3.89
CA ARG A 566 32.20 9.28 -2.61
C ARG A 566 33.36 8.31 -2.41
N GLY A 567 34.58 8.84 -2.50
CA GLY A 567 35.83 8.08 -2.35
C GLY A 567 36.11 7.66 -0.91
#